data_AF-E3K2B4-F1
#
_entry.id   AF-E3K2B4-F1
#
_cell.length_a   1.000
_cell.length_b   1.000
_cell.length_c   1.000
_cell.angle_alpha   90.00
_cell.angle_beta   90.00
_cell.angle_gamma   90.00
#
_symmetry.space_group_name_H-M   'P 1'
#
loop_
_entity.id
_entity.type
_entity.pdbx_description
1 polymer ?
#
loop_
_entity_poly.entity_id
_entity_poly.type
_entity_poly.pdbx_seq_one_letter_code
_entity_poly.pdbx_strand_id
1 'polypeptide(L)'
;MSTSADTTPAISCHRSHLDKVDQIRKLGRMDRISLPQIVVVGDQSSGKSALLEMISGVTLPKDSGKCTCFPTEVSMRPAEEFSAKVLIEGKIDSRVRLPKSREEVAEVIEDAKKLIMEGEDQDISEKVLTIELSGPQLPMLTLVDLPGYVQTYSQGQSATLARDIEKLVEKYLLEPRTIILAVIPVNRDFETNVAIKHIRDFDEEGKRTMCVLTKPDLLDLGTEGRVLEILAGKKMHLSRGYHIIKNKNFEDCRAGDSRDVTLRKESIFFKRSPWSDISVTNRGIPKLIERLTNMLSKQIEKEFFGIKKDLIKNKHELEEQLTQLGPGLSTDIEKLNLLNRNINLFMKQFKNLVDGNYSEGGFDQECFIRATVQNLHQGFHREIIKITNVAVSSLDVAKVMEATRGRELKGMLQFQPFVILCRQVVQKWLSPTERHIEEICQLASDVSVEITEKECNPILNRYISERMSEFFDQQLKRMHTEASELLNDELSSPFTLQDLNVGKHWRFEDTFPSIPTFNFGVGVAKPPASNSRSTTNEPEVIDYSKVKSFLREYCLTAANRYIDAICLYVIERGLFRNCYSRGIKWFEDDPLALSQFQEPQESSEWREKLPIEIKRFKDAIAILGQPTH
;
A
#
# COMPACT_ATOMS: atom_id res chain seq x y z
N MET A 1 -40.23 62.37 30.02
CA MET A 1 -38.76 62.46 30.14
C MET A 1 -38.25 61.10 30.57
N SER A 2 -37.47 60.45 29.72
CA SER A 2 -37.01 59.06 29.89
C SER A 2 -35.55 58.97 29.45
N THR A 3 -34.65 58.69 30.39
CA THR A 3 -33.21 58.68 30.13
C THR A 3 -32.71 57.30 29.77
N SER A 4 -32.40 57.14 28.47
CA SER A 4 -31.31 56.33 27.89
C SER A 4 -30.87 55.06 28.64
N ALA A 5 -31.13 53.91 28.03
CA ALA A 5 -30.34 52.71 28.23
C ALA A 5 -29.00 52.84 27.48
N ASP A 6 -27.89 52.53 28.15
CA ASP A 6 -26.59 52.35 27.50
C ASP A 6 -26.43 50.88 27.09
N THR A 7 -26.66 50.62 25.80
CA THR A 7 -26.47 49.31 25.20
C THR A 7 -24.99 49.07 24.92
N THR A 8 -24.34 48.17 25.66
CA THR A 8 -23.01 47.67 25.29
C THR A 8 -23.09 46.95 23.93
N PRO A 9 -22.18 47.23 22.97
CA PRO A 9 -22.30 46.70 21.62
C PRO A 9 -22.12 45.19 21.59
N ALA A 10 -23.02 44.51 20.88
CA ALA A 10 -23.07 43.06 20.81
C ALA A 10 -21.84 42.46 20.12
N ILE A 11 -21.15 41.56 20.81
CA ILE A 11 -20.15 40.63 20.26
C ILE A 11 -20.93 39.49 19.54
N SER A 12 -21.66 39.83 18.47
CA SER A 12 -22.61 38.91 17.82
C SER A 12 -21.97 37.98 16.77
N CYS A 13 -20.77 38.27 16.27
CA CYS A 13 -20.15 37.50 15.18
C CYS A 13 -19.28 36.31 15.65
N HIS A 14 -18.83 36.30 16.92
CA HIS A 14 -17.70 35.46 17.35
C HIS A 14 -18.06 34.07 17.93
N ARG A 15 -19.34 33.76 18.21
CA ARG A 15 -19.72 32.47 18.82
C ARG A 15 -19.78 31.33 17.82
N SER A 16 -20.46 31.55 16.70
CA SER A 16 -20.80 30.52 15.71
C SER A 16 -19.59 29.79 15.09
N HIS A 17 -18.44 30.45 14.90
CA HIS A 17 -17.23 29.78 14.40
C HIS A 17 -16.52 28.93 15.46
N LEU A 18 -16.55 29.37 16.73
CA LEU A 18 -16.01 28.60 17.86
C LEU A 18 -16.86 27.35 18.10
N ASP A 19 -18.18 27.50 18.16
CA ASP A 19 -19.13 26.39 18.28
C ASP A 19 -18.94 25.34 17.17
N LYS A 20 -18.70 25.78 15.92
CA LYS A 20 -18.39 24.88 14.79
C LYS A 20 -17.07 24.13 14.96
N VAL A 21 -15.98 24.79 15.35
CA VAL A 21 -14.68 24.13 15.60
C VAL A 21 -14.80 23.10 16.72
N ASP A 22 -15.62 23.38 17.73
CA ASP A 22 -15.86 22.46 18.84
C ASP A 22 -16.71 21.26 18.45
N GLN A 23 -17.75 21.45 17.62
CA GLN A 23 -18.50 20.34 17.05
C GLN A 23 -17.61 19.43 16.19
N ILE A 24 -16.67 20.00 15.42
CA ILE A 24 -15.68 19.22 14.66
C ILE A 24 -14.76 18.44 15.61
N ARG A 25 -14.28 19.05 16.70
CA ARG A 25 -13.49 18.33 17.73
C ARG A 25 -14.28 17.18 18.37
N LYS A 26 -15.60 17.32 18.52
CA LYS A 26 -16.52 16.30 19.06
C LYS A 26 -16.86 15.16 18.10
N LEU A 27 -16.63 15.30 16.79
CA LEU A 27 -16.73 14.19 15.83
C LEU A 27 -15.56 13.17 15.97
N GLY A 28 -14.64 13.43 16.90
CA GLY A 28 -13.47 12.62 17.21
C GLY A 28 -12.18 13.30 16.79
N ARG A 29 -11.05 12.82 17.30
CA ARG A 29 -9.72 13.18 16.79
C ARG A 29 -9.67 12.86 15.29
N MET A 30 -9.64 13.90 14.46
CA MET A 30 -9.20 13.79 13.08
C MET A 30 -7.71 14.03 13.06
N ASP A 31 -6.92 12.98 13.25
CA ASP A 31 -5.46 13.07 13.40
C ASP A 31 -4.75 13.70 12.18
N ARG A 32 -5.46 13.84 11.06
CA ARG A 32 -5.02 14.55 9.84
C ARG A 32 -5.31 16.06 9.82
N ILE A 33 -5.86 16.66 10.89
CA ILE A 33 -6.25 18.08 10.95
C ILE A 33 -5.84 18.74 12.26
N SER A 34 -4.92 19.69 12.20
CA SER A 34 -4.68 20.62 13.31
C SER A 34 -5.84 21.63 13.40
N LEU A 35 -6.43 21.73 14.60
CA LEU A 35 -7.45 22.70 14.96
C LEU A 35 -6.83 23.76 15.90
N PRO A 36 -7.22 25.05 15.81
CA PRO A 36 -6.75 26.06 16.75
C PRO A 36 -7.05 25.68 18.20
N GLN A 37 -5.99 25.70 19.01
CA GLN A 37 -6.00 25.35 20.43
C GLN A 37 -5.00 26.23 21.19
N ILE A 38 -5.17 26.38 22.50
CA ILE A 38 -4.20 27.05 23.38
C ILE A 38 -3.55 26.00 24.27
N VAL A 39 -2.23 25.84 24.15
CA VAL A 39 -1.43 24.85 24.87
C VAL A 39 -0.61 25.57 25.94
N VAL A 40 -0.71 25.10 27.19
CA VAL A 40 -0.05 25.70 28.36
C VAL A 40 1.28 25.01 28.61
N VAL A 41 2.37 25.77 28.48
CA VAL A 41 3.75 25.25 28.54
C VAL A 41 4.55 26.01 29.59
N GLY A 42 5.43 25.33 30.32
CA GLY A 42 6.22 25.94 31.39
C GLY A 42 6.87 24.88 32.29
N ASP A 43 7.95 25.22 32.97
CA ASP A 43 8.66 24.33 33.90
C ASP A 43 7.73 23.69 34.95
N GLN A 44 8.19 22.60 35.57
CA GLN A 44 7.60 22.08 36.80
C GLN A 44 7.41 23.19 37.85
N SER A 45 6.26 23.23 38.51
CA SER A 45 5.90 24.22 39.52
C SER A 45 5.88 25.70 39.08
N SER A 46 5.87 26.01 37.77
CA SER A 46 5.69 27.37 37.22
C SER A 46 4.32 28.00 37.50
N GLY A 47 3.31 27.20 37.87
CA GLY A 47 1.96 27.66 38.20
C GLY A 47 0.88 27.38 37.14
N LYS A 48 1.16 26.52 36.15
CA LYS A 48 0.19 26.12 35.09
C LYS A 48 -1.16 25.66 35.64
N SER A 49 -1.16 24.63 36.48
CA SER A 49 -2.40 24.05 37.02
C SER A 49 -3.18 25.04 37.89
N ALA A 50 -2.48 25.87 38.68
CA ALA A 50 -3.11 26.96 39.45
C ALA A 50 -3.70 28.06 38.54
N LEU A 51 -3.07 28.37 37.39
CA LEU A 51 -3.64 29.28 36.40
C LEU A 51 -4.92 28.68 35.81
N LEU A 52 -4.89 27.40 35.45
CA LEU A 52 -6.05 26.68 34.92
C LEU A 52 -7.20 26.64 35.92
N GLU A 53 -6.97 26.33 37.19
CA GLU A 53 -7.97 26.42 38.28
C GLU A 53 -8.66 27.78 38.35
N MET A 54 -7.90 28.87 38.23
CA MET A 54 -8.45 30.22 38.29
C MET A 54 -9.27 30.60 37.05
N ILE A 55 -8.96 30.00 35.89
CA ILE A 55 -9.73 30.18 34.65
C ILE A 55 -10.99 29.30 34.66
N SER A 56 -10.86 28.02 35.00
CA SER A 56 -11.93 27.01 34.98
C SER A 56 -12.89 27.10 36.16
N GLY A 57 -12.43 27.59 37.32
CA GLY A 57 -13.22 27.62 38.55
C GLY A 57 -13.43 26.26 39.21
N VAL A 58 -12.71 25.22 38.77
CA VAL A 58 -12.67 23.89 39.43
C VAL A 58 -11.27 23.59 39.92
N THR A 59 -11.15 22.84 41.02
CA THR A 59 -9.86 22.41 41.54
C THR A 59 -9.29 21.29 40.67
N LEU A 60 -8.09 21.48 40.13
CA LEU A 60 -7.32 20.41 39.51
C LEU A 60 -6.47 19.71 40.60
N PRO A 61 -6.24 18.39 40.55
CA PRO A 61 -5.58 17.72 41.66
C PRO A 61 -4.09 18.09 41.71
N LYS A 62 -3.69 18.69 42.82
CA LYS A 62 -2.32 19.16 43.09
C LYS A 62 -1.52 18.05 43.73
N ASP A 63 -0.92 17.21 42.90
CA ASP A 63 -0.04 16.14 43.37
C ASP A 63 1.12 16.70 44.19
N SER A 64 1.25 16.22 45.43
CA SER A 64 2.26 16.64 46.41
C SER A 64 3.67 16.09 46.13
N GLY A 65 3.99 15.80 44.86
CA GLY A 65 5.32 15.34 44.44
C GLY A 65 5.44 14.93 42.96
N LYS A 66 4.40 14.35 42.35
CA LYS A 66 4.40 13.91 40.94
C LYS A 66 3.50 14.82 40.07
N CYS A 67 4.07 15.83 39.42
CA CYS A 67 3.28 16.74 38.58
C CYS A 67 2.60 16.03 37.39
N THR A 68 1.55 16.66 36.83
CA THR A 68 0.76 16.21 35.66
C THR A 68 1.56 15.34 34.69
N CYS A 69 1.20 14.05 34.58
CA CYS A 69 1.91 13.05 33.78
C CYS A 69 1.24 12.71 32.42
N PHE A 70 0.19 13.43 32.04
CA PHE A 70 -0.53 13.22 30.78
C PHE A 70 -1.21 14.53 30.32
N PRO A 71 -1.51 14.72 29.02
CA PRO A 71 -2.18 15.92 28.54
C PRO A 71 -3.61 16.06 29.11
N THR A 72 -3.93 17.21 29.68
CA THR A 72 -5.27 17.50 30.22
C THR A 72 -5.93 18.63 29.44
N GLU A 73 -6.95 18.32 28.64
CA GLU A 73 -7.76 19.29 27.91
C GLU A 73 -8.90 19.79 28.79
N VAL A 74 -8.93 21.08 29.10
CA VAL A 74 -10.02 21.74 29.83
C VAL A 74 -10.84 22.59 28.86
N SER A 75 -12.05 22.13 28.57
CA SER A 75 -12.99 22.73 27.61
C SER A 75 -14.15 23.40 28.35
N MET A 76 -14.16 24.74 28.40
CA MET A 76 -15.12 25.55 29.17
C MET A 76 -16.16 26.22 28.25
N ARG A 77 -17.46 26.11 28.55
CA ARG A 77 -18.53 26.73 27.75
C ARG A 77 -19.53 27.49 28.64
N PRO A 78 -20.03 28.66 28.21
CA PRO A 78 -21.12 29.35 28.90
C PRO A 78 -22.40 28.51 28.83
N ALA A 79 -23.07 28.33 29.96
CA ALA A 79 -24.40 27.71 30.04
C ALA A 79 -25.22 28.33 31.19
N GLU A 80 -26.52 28.06 31.24
CA GLU A 80 -27.39 28.53 32.34
C GLU A 80 -27.11 27.76 33.64
N GLU A 81 -26.99 26.43 33.55
CA GLU A 81 -26.68 25.54 34.67
C GLU A 81 -25.26 24.99 34.60
N PHE A 82 -24.68 24.64 35.75
CA PHE A 82 -23.38 23.98 35.80
C PHE A 82 -23.50 22.49 35.44
N SER A 83 -22.65 22.03 34.53
CA SER A 83 -22.52 20.63 34.14
C SER A 83 -21.06 20.31 33.86
N ALA A 84 -20.58 19.13 34.26
CA ALA A 84 -19.22 18.71 34.00
C ALA A 84 -19.17 17.25 33.54
N LYS A 85 -18.22 16.95 32.64
CA LYS A 85 -17.94 15.59 32.16
C LYS A 85 -16.43 15.39 32.11
N VAL A 86 -16.00 14.18 32.45
CA VAL A 86 -14.61 13.75 32.35
C VAL A 86 -14.57 12.58 31.36
N LEU A 87 -13.72 12.68 30.35
CA LEU A 87 -13.55 11.71 29.28
C LEU A 87 -12.09 11.29 29.19
N ILE A 88 -11.85 10.00 28.98
CA ILE A 88 -10.53 9.43 28.70
C ILE A 88 -10.54 9.04 27.22
N GLU A 89 -9.60 9.57 26.44
CA GLU A 89 -9.52 9.36 24.97
C GLU A 89 -10.85 9.65 24.23
N GLY A 90 -11.59 10.66 24.69
CA GLY A 90 -12.88 11.06 24.10
C GLY A 90 -14.06 10.15 24.42
N LYS A 91 -13.90 9.16 25.32
CA LYS A 91 -14.98 8.29 25.82
C LYS A 91 -15.24 8.53 27.30
N ILE A 92 -16.51 8.42 27.71
CA ILE A 92 -16.85 8.31 29.13
C ILE A 92 -16.59 6.86 29.54
N ASP A 93 -15.59 6.64 30.40
CA ASP A 93 -15.35 5.33 30.99
C ASP A 93 -16.48 5.00 31.98
N SER A 94 -17.03 3.79 31.91
CA SER A 94 -18.17 3.37 32.75
C SER A 94 -17.83 3.30 34.24
N ARG A 95 -16.54 3.33 34.60
CA ARG A 95 -16.03 3.38 35.98
C ARG A 95 -15.97 4.80 36.56
N VAL A 96 -16.09 5.85 35.73
CA VAL A 96 -15.96 7.25 36.14
C VAL A 96 -17.35 7.85 36.37
N ARG A 97 -17.62 8.33 37.60
CA ARG A 97 -18.92 8.97 37.92
C ARG A 97 -19.07 10.32 37.21
N LEU A 98 -20.30 10.67 36.83
CA LEU A 98 -20.63 12.02 36.39
C LEU A 98 -20.63 12.97 37.61
N PRO A 99 -19.78 14.03 37.63
CA PRO A 99 -19.78 15.02 38.70
C PRO A 99 -21.02 15.92 38.61
N LYS A 100 -21.68 16.14 39.74
CA LYS A 100 -22.90 16.96 39.89
C LYS A 100 -22.61 18.37 40.44
N SER A 101 -21.47 18.57 41.10
CA SER A 101 -21.02 19.89 41.58
C SER A 101 -19.54 20.15 41.23
N ARG A 102 -19.06 21.39 41.46
CA ARG A 102 -17.68 21.81 41.13
C ARG A 102 -16.63 21.15 42.01
N GLU A 103 -17.02 20.81 43.23
CA GLU A 103 -16.20 20.18 44.26
C GLU A 103 -15.95 18.71 43.89
N GLU A 104 -17.00 18.02 43.43
CA GLU A 104 -16.92 16.63 42.96
C GLU A 104 -16.03 16.45 41.73
N VAL A 105 -15.89 17.47 40.87
CA VAL A 105 -15.01 17.40 39.69
C VAL A 105 -13.57 17.04 40.06
N ALA A 106 -13.06 17.51 41.20
CA ALA A 106 -11.71 17.19 41.64
C ALA A 106 -11.53 15.69 41.94
N GLU A 107 -12.48 15.10 42.67
CA GLU A 107 -12.50 13.66 42.98
C GLU A 107 -12.55 12.81 41.70
N VAL A 108 -13.42 13.18 40.76
CA VAL A 108 -13.58 12.47 39.47
C VAL A 108 -12.31 12.54 38.63
N ILE A 109 -11.57 13.65 38.67
CA ILE A 109 -10.26 13.76 37.99
C ILE A 109 -9.22 12.89 38.70
N GLU A 110 -9.22 12.77 40.03
CA GLU A 110 -8.32 11.86 40.75
C GLU A 110 -8.60 10.38 40.46
N ASP A 111 -9.86 9.99 40.30
CA ASP A 111 -10.21 8.63 39.91
C ASP A 111 -9.83 8.35 38.44
N ALA A 112 -10.11 9.29 37.52
CA ALA A 112 -9.67 9.18 36.13
C ALA A 112 -8.13 9.16 35.99
N LYS A 113 -7.39 9.90 36.84
CA LYS A 113 -5.92 9.83 36.95
C LYS A 113 -5.43 8.41 37.25
N LYS A 114 -6.06 7.72 38.22
CA LYS A 114 -5.71 6.33 38.58
C LYS A 114 -5.95 5.40 37.39
N LEU A 115 -7.12 5.49 36.75
CA LEU A 115 -7.48 4.64 35.60
C LEU A 115 -6.58 4.82 34.37
N ILE A 116 -6.06 6.03 34.13
CA ILE A 116 -5.08 6.29 33.06
C ILE A 116 -3.75 5.57 33.34
N MET A 117 -3.33 5.58 34.61
CA MET A 117 -2.08 5.01 35.11
C MET A 117 -2.13 3.49 35.39
N GLU A 118 -3.32 2.91 35.52
CA GLU A 118 -3.51 1.47 35.71
C GLU A 118 -3.01 0.68 34.49
N GLY A 119 -1.81 0.11 34.61
CA GLY A 119 -1.22 -0.79 33.61
C GLY A 119 -0.17 -0.17 32.69
N GLU A 120 0.32 1.04 32.98
CA GLU A 120 1.48 1.61 32.29
C GLU A 120 2.76 1.49 33.15
N ASP A 121 3.81 0.86 32.60
CA ASP A 121 5.15 0.79 33.20
C ASP A 121 5.94 2.12 33.05
N GLN A 122 5.36 3.13 32.39
CA GLN A 122 5.97 4.43 32.14
C GLN A 122 5.42 5.48 33.12
N ASP A 123 6.27 6.44 33.51
CA ASP A 123 5.87 7.56 34.38
C ASP A 123 4.92 8.58 33.69
N ILE A 124 4.69 8.46 32.38
CA ILE A 124 3.96 9.41 31.52
C ILE A 124 3.07 8.64 30.55
N SER A 125 1.83 9.11 30.36
CA SER A 125 0.88 8.56 29.37
C SER A 125 0.62 9.54 28.23
N GLU A 126 0.50 9.03 27.01
CA GLU A 126 -0.01 9.81 25.86
C GLU A 126 -1.55 9.95 25.85
N LYS A 127 -2.27 9.23 26.72
CA LYS A 127 -3.74 9.29 26.83
C LYS A 127 -4.17 10.70 27.24
N VAL A 128 -5.11 11.29 26.51
CA VAL A 128 -5.64 12.62 26.83
C VAL A 128 -6.85 12.50 27.75
N LEU A 129 -6.81 13.26 28.85
CA LEU A 129 -7.96 13.49 29.72
C LEU A 129 -8.68 14.77 29.26
N THR A 130 -9.92 14.65 28.79
CA THR A 130 -10.75 15.80 28.41
C THR A 130 -11.78 16.09 29.51
N ILE A 131 -11.78 17.31 30.04
CA ILE A 131 -12.70 17.82 31.05
C ILE A 131 -13.59 18.85 30.35
N GLU A 132 -14.84 18.47 30.06
CA GLU A 132 -15.87 19.41 29.59
C GLU A 132 -16.54 20.08 30.79
N LEU A 133 -16.51 21.41 30.84
CA LEU A 133 -17.17 22.24 31.85
C LEU A 133 -18.15 23.18 31.16
N SER A 134 -19.41 23.12 31.55
CA SER A 134 -20.45 24.07 31.15
C SER A 134 -20.96 24.81 32.38
N GLY A 135 -21.27 26.10 32.26
CA GLY A 135 -21.93 26.80 33.37
C GLY A 135 -21.93 28.32 33.29
N PRO A 136 -22.62 28.97 34.23
CA PRO A 136 -22.69 30.43 34.28
C PRO A 136 -21.31 30.98 34.62
N GLN A 137 -20.95 32.09 33.96
CA GLN A 137 -19.68 32.81 34.08
C GLN A 137 -18.42 32.05 33.60
N LEU A 138 -18.56 30.89 32.93
CA LEU A 138 -17.43 30.26 32.24
C LEU A 138 -17.16 30.95 30.89
N PRO A 139 -15.89 31.19 30.51
CA PRO A 139 -15.55 31.65 29.17
C PRO A 139 -15.74 30.51 28.16
N MET A 140 -15.98 30.85 26.89
CA MET A 140 -15.87 29.90 25.78
C MET A 140 -14.40 29.77 25.41
N LEU A 141 -13.74 28.76 25.97
CA LEU A 141 -12.29 28.57 25.84
C LEU A 141 -11.93 27.08 25.99
N THR A 142 -10.93 26.62 25.24
CA THR A 142 -10.30 25.31 25.44
C THR A 142 -8.80 25.52 25.67
N LEU A 143 -8.30 24.93 26.76
CA LEU A 143 -6.90 24.98 27.17
C LEU A 143 -6.36 23.55 27.34
N VAL A 144 -5.16 23.27 26.87
CA VAL A 144 -4.47 22.00 27.09
C VAL A 144 -3.33 22.20 28.08
N ASP A 145 -3.42 21.61 29.28
CA ASP A 145 -2.28 21.50 30.21
C ASP A 145 -1.37 20.38 29.74
N LEU A 146 -0.07 20.68 29.67
CA LEU A 146 0.96 19.68 29.40
C LEU A 146 1.86 19.46 30.63
N PRO A 147 2.47 18.28 30.77
CA PRO A 147 3.50 18.04 31.77
C PRO A 147 4.57 19.15 31.77
N GLY A 148 5.01 19.58 32.95
CA GLY A 148 6.02 20.63 33.06
C GLY A 148 7.43 20.09 32.89
N TYR A 149 8.28 20.81 32.15
CA TYR A 149 9.69 20.43 31.98
C TYR A 149 10.40 20.21 33.33
N VAL A 150 11.14 19.11 33.42
CA VAL A 150 11.89 18.66 34.61
C VAL A 150 13.38 18.61 34.24
N GLN A 151 14.25 19.22 35.06
CA GLN A 151 15.71 19.22 34.85
C GLN A 151 16.45 18.13 35.63
N THR A 152 15.85 17.58 36.68
CA THR A 152 16.52 16.73 37.67
C THR A 152 15.65 15.56 38.09
N TYR A 153 16.20 14.34 38.03
CA TYR A 153 15.54 13.13 38.48
C TYR A 153 15.35 13.13 40.00
N SER A 154 14.11 12.93 40.46
CA SER A 154 13.86 12.58 41.86
C SER A 154 14.05 11.06 42.06
N GLN A 155 14.40 10.62 43.28
CA GLN A 155 14.49 9.18 43.56
C GLN A 155 13.16 8.49 43.26
N GLY A 156 13.16 7.52 42.35
CA GLY A 156 11.98 6.78 41.91
C GLY A 156 11.34 7.24 40.59
N GLN A 157 11.96 8.14 39.84
CA GLN A 157 11.57 8.46 38.45
C GLN A 157 12.53 7.82 37.43
N SER A 158 12.00 7.43 36.28
CA SER A 158 12.78 6.91 35.15
C SER A 158 13.74 7.95 34.55
N ALA A 159 14.88 7.47 34.02
CA ALA A 159 15.86 8.33 33.35
C ALA A 159 15.37 8.89 32.00
N THR A 160 14.26 8.39 31.47
CA THR A 160 13.68 8.84 30.19
C THR A 160 12.62 9.93 30.36
N LEU A 161 12.03 10.08 31.57
CA LEU A 161 10.97 11.03 31.90
C LEU A 161 11.10 12.40 31.22
N ALA A 162 12.27 13.05 31.34
CA ALA A 162 12.49 14.37 30.76
C ALA A 162 12.34 14.38 29.22
N ARG A 163 12.89 13.37 28.54
CA ARG A 163 12.77 13.22 27.07
C ARG A 163 11.36 12.89 26.64
N ASP A 164 10.62 12.15 27.45
CA ASP A 164 9.26 11.74 27.14
C ASP A 164 8.27 12.91 27.36
N ILE A 165 8.53 13.80 28.34
CA ILE A 165 7.89 15.12 28.45
C ILE A 165 8.22 15.98 27.23
N GLU A 166 9.50 16.07 26.85
CA GLU A 166 9.95 16.85 25.68
C GLU A 166 9.19 16.42 24.42
N LYS A 167 9.27 15.14 24.01
CA LYS A 167 8.54 14.59 22.85
C LYS A 167 7.04 14.86 22.91
N LEU A 168 6.42 14.68 24.09
CA LEU A 168 4.99 14.91 24.27
C LEU A 168 4.64 16.38 24.03
N VAL A 169 5.44 17.32 24.54
CA VAL A 169 5.23 18.75 24.31
C VAL A 169 5.53 19.13 22.85
N GLU A 170 6.59 18.61 22.26
CA GLU A 170 6.96 18.80 20.85
C GLU A 170 5.81 18.43 19.91
N LYS A 171 5.11 17.32 20.16
CA LYS A 171 3.92 16.88 19.41
C LYS A 171 2.85 17.98 19.29
N TYR A 172 2.57 18.70 20.37
CA TYR A 172 1.61 19.81 20.40
C TYR A 172 2.19 21.14 19.88
N LEU A 173 3.51 21.35 20.02
CA LEU A 173 4.21 22.53 19.50
C LEU A 173 4.43 22.49 17.99
N LEU A 174 4.59 21.31 17.39
CA LEU A 174 4.71 21.11 15.94
C LEU A 174 3.44 21.54 15.19
N GLU A 175 2.27 21.50 15.82
CA GLU A 175 1.01 21.93 15.22
C GLU A 175 1.01 23.45 14.92
N PRO A 176 0.90 23.88 13.65
CA PRO A 176 1.07 25.29 13.28
C PRO A 176 -0.08 26.20 13.73
N ARG A 177 -1.26 25.63 14.04
CA ARG A 177 -2.44 26.36 14.53
C ARG A 177 -2.50 26.46 16.07
N THR A 178 -1.59 25.81 16.78
CA THR A 178 -1.46 25.91 18.24
C THR A 178 -0.95 27.28 18.67
N ILE A 179 -1.67 27.92 19.58
CA ILE A 179 -1.23 29.10 20.33
C ILE A 179 -0.49 28.62 21.59
N ILE A 180 0.73 29.10 21.78
CA ILE A 180 1.58 28.71 22.91
C ILE A 180 1.35 29.68 24.07
N LEU A 181 1.00 29.18 25.25
CA LEU A 181 0.86 29.96 26.47
C LEU A 181 2.01 29.62 27.44
N ALA A 182 3.07 30.41 27.37
CA ALA A 182 4.29 30.23 28.16
C ALA A 182 4.12 30.76 29.59
N VAL A 183 3.95 29.87 30.57
CA VAL A 183 3.75 30.19 31.99
C VAL A 183 5.08 30.17 32.72
N ILE A 184 5.56 31.34 33.16
CA ILE A 184 6.90 31.52 33.70
C ILE A 184 6.84 32.26 35.04
N PRO A 185 7.45 31.72 36.11
CA PRO A 185 7.50 32.40 37.39
C PRO A 185 8.58 33.48 37.38
N VAL A 186 8.26 34.69 37.84
CA VAL A 186 9.18 35.84 37.78
C VAL A 186 10.39 35.73 38.71
N ASN A 187 10.34 34.84 39.70
CA ASN A 187 11.44 34.60 40.63
C ASN A 187 12.55 33.68 40.05
N ARG A 188 12.48 33.35 38.76
CA ARG A 188 13.53 32.65 38.00
C ARG A 188 14.02 33.50 36.84
N ASP A 189 15.26 33.27 36.43
CA ASP A 189 15.83 33.92 35.25
C ASP A 189 15.08 33.50 33.98
N PHE A 190 14.54 34.50 33.26
CA PHE A 190 13.78 34.28 32.03
C PHE A 190 14.58 33.57 30.92
N GLU A 191 15.88 33.83 30.83
CA GLU A 191 16.77 33.30 29.77
C GLU A 191 17.27 31.88 30.03
N THR A 192 17.31 31.43 31.29
CA THR A 192 17.77 30.07 31.65
C THR A 192 16.61 29.07 31.72
N ASN A 193 15.37 29.56 31.75
CA ASN A 193 14.14 28.79 31.78
C ASN A 193 14.07 27.76 30.64
N VAL A 194 13.69 26.51 30.96
CA VAL A 194 13.68 25.40 29.99
C VAL A 194 12.59 25.61 28.95
N ALA A 195 11.39 25.98 29.38
CA ALA A 195 10.28 26.21 28.46
C ALA A 195 10.61 27.30 27.42
N ILE A 196 11.31 28.38 27.78
CA ILE A 196 11.73 29.40 26.81
C ILE A 196 12.70 28.88 25.75
N LYS A 197 13.58 27.93 26.09
CA LYS A 197 14.49 27.32 25.11
C LYS A 197 13.70 26.54 24.06
N HIS A 198 12.94 25.53 24.48
CA HIS A 198 12.12 24.74 23.55
C HIS A 198 11.12 25.61 22.76
N ILE A 199 10.49 26.62 23.39
CA ILE A 199 9.55 27.49 22.67
C ILE A 199 10.24 28.29 21.56
N ARG A 200 11.51 28.69 21.72
CA ARG A 200 12.27 29.35 20.64
C ARG A 200 12.55 28.41 19.47
N ASP A 201 12.77 27.13 19.74
CA ASP A 201 13.00 26.12 18.69
C ASP A 201 11.76 25.91 17.79
N PHE A 202 10.55 26.23 18.29
CA PHE A 202 9.27 26.10 17.56
C PHE A 202 8.58 27.42 17.17
N ASP A 203 8.97 28.57 17.73
CA ASP A 203 8.40 29.91 17.46
C ASP A 203 9.46 31.01 17.68
N GLU A 204 10.57 30.94 16.94
CA GLU A 204 11.70 31.89 17.02
C GLU A 204 11.24 33.36 16.88
N GLU A 205 10.32 33.63 15.96
CA GLU A 205 9.74 34.96 15.70
C GLU A 205 8.69 35.40 16.74
N GLY A 206 8.33 34.52 17.69
CA GLY A 206 7.32 34.79 18.72
C GLY A 206 5.93 35.12 18.16
N LYS A 207 5.57 34.59 16.99
CA LYS A 207 4.32 34.93 16.28
C LYS A 207 3.10 34.29 16.92
N ARG A 208 3.24 33.09 17.48
CA ARG A 208 2.12 32.32 18.07
C ARG A 208 2.19 32.19 19.60
N THR A 209 3.29 32.61 20.22
CA THR A 209 3.50 32.58 21.67
C THR A 209 2.99 33.83 22.39
N MET A 210 2.32 33.60 23.52
CA MET A 210 2.03 34.58 24.58
C MET A 210 2.73 34.13 25.86
N CYS A 211 3.32 35.06 26.61
CA CYS A 211 3.92 34.76 27.91
C CYS A 211 3.07 35.30 29.07
N VAL A 212 2.83 34.44 30.07
CA VAL A 212 2.16 34.77 31.33
C VAL A 212 3.16 34.66 32.47
N LEU A 213 3.45 35.80 33.09
CA LEU A 213 4.32 35.91 34.25
C LEU A 213 3.54 35.65 35.54
N THR A 214 4.03 34.72 36.36
CA THR A 214 3.38 34.26 37.59
C THR A 214 4.26 34.52 38.82
N LYS A 215 3.66 34.39 40.01
CA LYS A 215 4.32 34.57 41.33
C LYS A 215 5.02 35.93 41.54
N PRO A 216 4.40 37.08 41.18
CA PRO A 216 4.99 38.41 41.40
C PRO A 216 5.17 38.80 42.88
N ASP A 217 4.56 38.03 43.77
CA ASP A 217 4.67 38.11 45.22
C ASP A 217 5.95 37.46 45.79
N LEU A 218 6.70 36.69 45.00
CA LEU A 218 7.96 36.04 45.40
C LEU A 218 9.22 36.80 44.90
N LEU A 219 9.09 38.07 44.56
CA LEU A 219 10.22 38.92 44.17
C LEU A 219 10.77 39.68 45.37
N ASP A 220 12.09 39.83 45.39
CA ASP A 220 12.77 40.73 46.32
C ASP A 220 12.51 42.19 45.93
N LEU A 221 12.19 43.02 46.92
CA LEU A 221 11.90 44.44 46.74
C LEU A 221 13.09 45.16 46.09
N GLY A 222 12.83 45.89 45.00
CA GLY A 222 13.84 46.56 44.17
C GLY A 222 14.23 45.80 42.90
N THR A 223 13.82 44.54 42.73
CA THR A 223 14.10 43.75 41.50
C THR A 223 13.01 43.85 40.43
N GLU A 224 11.89 44.52 40.72
CA GLU A 224 10.70 44.59 39.86
C GLU A 224 10.99 45.24 38.50
N GLY A 225 11.97 46.14 38.43
CA GLY A 225 12.42 46.77 37.18
C GLY A 225 12.77 45.74 36.10
N ARG A 226 13.40 44.61 36.48
CA ARG A 226 13.72 43.50 35.56
C ARG A 226 12.46 42.87 34.95
N VAL A 227 11.38 42.79 35.73
CA VAL A 227 10.10 42.23 35.27
C VAL A 227 9.40 43.20 34.33
N LEU A 228 9.47 44.51 34.59
CA LEU A 228 8.99 45.53 33.65
C LEU A 228 9.73 45.47 32.30
N GLU A 229 11.03 45.18 32.30
CA GLU A 229 11.79 44.96 31.05
C GLU A 229 11.35 43.72 30.27
N ILE A 230 11.05 42.61 30.96
CA ILE A 230 10.48 41.40 30.34
C ILE A 230 9.09 41.70 29.78
N LEU A 231 8.22 42.37 30.53
CA LEU A 231 6.87 42.77 30.09
C LEU A 231 6.88 43.72 28.88
N ALA A 232 7.90 44.57 28.76
CA ALA A 232 8.13 45.42 27.61
C ALA A 232 8.69 44.68 26.38
N GLY A 233 8.96 43.37 26.48
CA GLY A 233 9.49 42.55 25.38
C GLY A 233 10.97 42.78 25.07
N LYS A 234 11.75 43.39 25.98
CA LYS A 234 13.20 43.62 25.78
C LYS A 234 14.03 42.32 25.74
N LYS A 235 13.53 41.24 26.36
CA LYS A 235 14.25 39.96 26.50
C LYS A 235 13.89 38.91 25.44
N MET A 236 12.66 38.98 24.92
CA MET A 236 12.19 38.19 23.78
C MET A 236 11.03 38.95 23.16
N HIS A 237 11.02 39.08 21.84
CA HIS A 237 9.90 39.70 21.15
C HIS A 237 8.76 38.68 21.01
N LEU A 238 7.57 39.03 21.49
CA LEU A 238 6.37 38.20 21.37
C LEU A 238 5.27 39.01 20.72
N SER A 239 4.81 38.59 19.53
CA SER A 239 3.77 39.27 18.76
C SER A 239 2.43 39.33 19.50
N ARG A 240 2.14 38.33 20.36
CA ARG A 240 0.96 38.31 21.22
C ARG A 240 1.19 39.00 22.58
N GLY A 241 2.44 39.39 22.86
CA GLY A 241 2.87 40.14 24.04
C GLY A 241 2.86 39.34 25.34
N TYR A 242 3.09 40.08 26.43
CA TYR A 242 3.17 39.56 27.78
C TYR A 242 1.92 39.89 28.61
N HIS A 243 1.70 39.11 29.67
CA HIS A 243 0.67 39.33 30.69
C HIS A 243 1.21 38.95 32.07
N ILE A 244 0.77 39.60 33.14
CA ILE A 244 1.15 39.26 34.53
C ILE A 244 -0.05 38.94 35.40
N ILE A 245 0.05 37.92 36.25
CA ILE A 245 -1.02 37.48 37.15
C ILE A 245 -0.49 37.28 38.57
N LYS A 246 -1.35 37.49 39.56
CA LYS A 246 -1.10 36.99 40.92
C LYS A 246 -2.12 35.89 41.24
N ASN A 247 -1.60 34.69 41.51
CA ASN A 247 -2.40 33.53 41.88
C ASN A 247 -2.35 33.29 43.39
N LYS A 248 -3.07 32.27 43.87
CA LYS A 248 -3.02 31.80 45.26
C LYS A 248 -1.58 31.41 45.64
N ASN A 249 -1.08 31.96 46.74
CA ASN A 249 0.15 31.48 47.35
C ASN A 249 -0.12 30.22 48.23
N PHE A 250 0.90 29.68 48.90
CA PHE A 250 0.74 28.49 49.75
C PHE A 250 -0.21 28.71 50.94
N GLU A 251 -0.23 29.92 51.49
CA GLU A 251 -1.07 30.31 52.62
C GLU A 251 -2.54 30.46 52.20
N ASP A 252 -2.80 31.11 51.05
CA ASP A 252 -4.11 31.21 50.41
C ASP A 252 -4.70 29.83 50.08
N CYS A 253 -3.84 28.88 49.66
CA CYS A 253 -4.24 27.48 49.46
C CYS A 253 -4.64 26.81 50.78
N ARG A 254 -3.86 27.00 51.84
CA ARG A 254 -4.17 26.45 53.18
C ARG A 254 -5.40 27.09 53.82
N ALA A 255 -5.68 28.35 53.52
CA ALA A 255 -6.87 29.07 53.99
C ALA A 255 -8.16 28.66 53.28
N GLY A 256 -8.07 27.91 52.16
CA GLY A 256 -9.24 27.52 51.37
C GLY A 256 -9.90 28.68 50.62
N ASP A 257 -9.14 29.73 50.30
CA ASP A 257 -9.68 30.97 49.72
C ASP A 257 -10.51 30.73 48.45
N SER A 258 -11.68 31.36 48.36
CA SER A 258 -12.52 31.28 47.17
C SER A 258 -11.89 32.04 45.98
N ARG A 259 -12.40 31.76 44.77
CA ARG A 259 -12.00 32.45 43.53
C ARG A 259 -12.14 33.97 43.67
N ASP A 260 -13.25 34.44 44.26
CA ASP A 260 -13.54 35.86 44.40
C ASP A 260 -12.63 36.56 45.41
N VAL A 261 -12.27 35.89 46.51
CA VAL A 261 -11.27 36.41 47.47
C VAL A 261 -9.91 36.55 46.80
N THR A 262 -9.52 35.55 45.99
CA THR A 262 -8.26 35.56 45.22
C THR A 262 -8.23 36.74 44.22
N LEU A 263 -9.31 36.95 43.46
CA LEU A 263 -9.42 38.06 42.50
C LEU A 263 -9.40 39.44 43.19
N ARG A 264 -9.96 39.56 44.39
CA ARG A 264 -9.84 40.78 45.22
C ARG A 264 -8.41 41.00 45.70
N LYS A 265 -7.73 39.96 46.20
CA LYS A 265 -6.30 40.02 46.60
C LYS A 265 -5.40 40.41 45.42
N GLU A 266 -5.63 39.85 44.24
CA GLU A 266 -4.95 40.22 42.99
C GLU A 266 -5.18 41.71 42.64
N SER A 267 -6.43 42.16 42.67
CA SER A 267 -6.80 43.55 42.37
C SER A 267 -6.21 44.57 43.34
N ILE A 268 -5.97 44.18 44.60
CA ILE A 268 -5.28 45.01 45.61
C ILE A 268 -3.76 45.02 45.36
N PHE A 269 -3.17 43.90 44.95
CA PHE A 269 -1.75 43.79 44.65
C PHE A 269 -1.35 44.70 43.46
N PHE A 270 -2.06 44.60 42.34
CA PHE A 270 -1.76 45.39 41.12
C PHE A 270 -2.05 46.89 41.24
N LYS A 271 -2.67 47.37 42.34
CA LYS A 271 -2.81 48.81 42.64
C LYS A 271 -1.54 49.44 43.23
N ARG A 272 -0.57 48.65 43.67
CA ARG A 272 0.67 49.14 44.28
C ARG A 272 1.71 49.44 43.20
N SER A 273 2.48 50.52 43.35
CA SER A 273 3.69 50.76 42.55
C SER A 273 4.74 49.67 42.84
N PRO A 274 5.54 49.22 41.86
CA PRO A 274 5.55 49.63 40.43
C PRO A 274 4.52 48.89 39.55
N TRP A 275 3.79 47.93 40.11
CA TRP A 275 2.80 47.14 39.37
C TRP A 275 1.62 47.96 38.85
N SER A 276 1.37 49.13 39.44
CA SER A 276 0.40 50.15 39.03
C SER A 276 0.57 50.62 37.59
N ASP A 277 1.80 50.62 37.10
CA ASP A 277 2.20 51.32 35.87
C ASP A 277 2.06 50.43 34.62
N ILE A 278 1.85 49.13 34.85
CA ILE A 278 1.53 48.14 33.81
C ILE A 278 0.11 48.37 33.29
N SER A 279 -0.06 48.36 31.97
CA SER A 279 -1.38 48.47 31.33
C SER A 279 -2.40 47.51 31.95
N VAL A 280 -3.61 48.03 32.21
CA VAL A 280 -4.75 47.24 32.73
C VAL A 280 -5.07 46.03 31.84
N THR A 281 -4.79 46.11 30.53
CA THR A 281 -4.98 44.99 29.58
C THR A 281 -3.98 43.85 29.77
N ASN A 282 -2.84 44.11 30.39
CA ASN A 282 -1.69 43.20 30.48
C ASN A 282 -1.50 42.64 31.89
N ARG A 283 -2.46 42.86 32.80
CA ARG A 283 -2.40 42.40 34.19
C ARG A 283 -3.74 41.85 34.68
N GLY A 284 -3.67 40.88 35.58
CA GLY A 284 -4.84 40.30 36.24
C GLY A 284 -5.52 39.18 35.46
N ILE A 285 -6.07 38.19 36.17
CA ILE A 285 -6.72 37.01 35.63
C ILE A 285 -7.96 37.34 34.76
N PRO A 286 -8.88 38.27 35.13
CA PRO A 286 -10.06 38.55 34.31
C PRO A 286 -9.72 39.07 32.92
N LYS A 287 -8.70 39.93 32.81
CA LYS A 287 -8.21 40.46 31.54
C LYS A 287 -7.38 39.45 30.75
N LEU A 288 -6.72 38.50 31.41
CA LEU A 288 -6.12 37.36 30.71
C LEU A 288 -7.17 36.51 30.00
N ILE A 289 -8.28 36.17 30.66
CA ILE A 289 -9.37 35.35 30.08
C ILE A 289 -9.97 36.03 28.84
N GLU A 290 -10.28 37.33 28.94
CA GLU A 290 -10.77 38.14 27.81
C GLU A 290 -9.79 38.13 26.63
N ARG A 291 -8.50 38.27 26.91
CA ARG A 291 -7.43 38.29 25.89
C ARG A 291 -7.21 36.92 25.24
N LEU A 292 -7.25 35.82 26.01
CA LEU A 292 -7.14 34.45 25.51
C LEU A 292 -8.34 34.09 24.63
N THR A 293 -9.56 34.42 25.05
CA THR A 293 -10.78 34.21 24.26
C THR A 293 -10.69 34.96 22.94
N ASN A 294 -10.39 36.26 22.97
CA ASN A 294 -10.24 37.09 21.77
C ASN A 294 -9.11 36.60 20.83
N MET A 295 -8.04 36.03 21.38
CA MET A 295 -6.97 35.44 20.56
C MET A 295 -7.39 34.15 19.88
N LEU A 296 -8.12 33.27 20.57
CA LEU A 296 -8.63 32.03 20.00
C LEU A 296 -9.66 32.33 18.90
N SER A 297 -10.61 33.26 19.14
CA SER A 297 -11.58 33.70 18.12
C SER A 297 -10.90 34.19 16.84
N LYS A 298 -9.94 35.12 16.97
CA LYS A 298 -9.20 35.68 15.82
C LYS A 298 -8.36 34.64 15.08
N GLN A 299 -7.77 33.68 15.81
CA GLN A 299 -7.03 32.58 15.19
C GLN A 299 -7.97 31.66 14.41
N ILE A 300 -9.13 31.33 14.97
CA ILE A 300 -10.15 30.51 14.30
C ILE A 300 -10.69 31.22 13.06
N GLU A 301 -11.04 32.51 13.13
CA GLU A 301 -11.51 33.28 11.98
C GLU A 301 -10.49 33.31 10.83
N LYS A 302 -9.21 33.53 11.14
CA LYS A 302 -8.13 33.53 10.15
C LYS A 302 -7.94 32.14 9.52
N GLU A 303 -7.97 31.09 10.33
CA GLU A 303 -7.71 29.71 9.89
C GLU A 303 -8.95 28.98 9.36
N PHE A 304 -10.16 29.54 9.50
CA PHE A 304 -11.44 28.88 9.18
C PHE A 304 -11.49 28.35 7.75
N PHE A 305 -11.04 29.16 6.78
CA PHE A 305 -10.96 28.75 5.38
C PHE A 305 -9.87 27.69 5.14
N GLY A 306 -8.75 27.76 5.88
CA GLY A 306 -7.70 26.75 5.87
C GLY A 306 -8.22 25.39 6.35
N ILE A 307 -8.87 25.35 7.52
CA ILE A 307 -9.50 24.14 8.07
C ILE A 307 -10.50 23.55 7.08
N LYS A 308 -11.33 24.38 6.43
CA LYS A 308 -12.28 23.93 5.39
C LYS A 308 -11.57 23.31 4.18
N LYS A 309 -10.46 23.92 3.72
CA LYS A 309 -9.66 23.39 2.61
C LYS A 309 -8.99 22.07 2.98
N ASP A 310 -8.44 21.96 4.18
CA ASP A 310 -7.77 20.75 4.68
C ASP A 310 -8.75 19.58 4.84
N LEU A 311 -9.97 19.85 5.35
CA LEU A 311 -11.07 18.89 5.41
C LEU A 311 -11.42 18.33 4.02
N ILE A 312 -11.58 19.22 3.02
CA ILE A 312 -11.91 18.82 1.64
C ILE A 312 -10.77 18.01 1.02
N LYS A 313 -9.51 18.44 1.21
CA LYS A 313 -8.32 17.73 0.70
C LYS A 313 -8.22 16.32 1.28
N ASN A 314 -8.21 16.19 2.61
CA ASN A 314 -8.13 14.89 3.29
C ASN A 314 -9.31 13.97 2.92
N LYS A 315 -10.53 14.52 2.79
CA LYS A 315 -11.68 13.75 2.30
C LYS A 315 -11.43 13.16 0.91
N HIS A 316 -10.90 13.96 -0.02
CA HIS A 316 -10.59 13.48 -1.37
C HIS A 316 -9.49 12.42 -1.38
N GLU A 317 -8.44 12.60 -0.58
CA GLU A 317 -7.37 11.58 -0.43
C GLU A 317 -7.91 10.26 0.15
N LEU A 318 -8.81 10.32 1.13
CA LEU A 318 -9.49 9.14 1.68
C LEU A 318 -10.45 8.47 0.66
N GLU A 319 -11.21 9.26 -0.11
CA GLU A 319 -12.08 8.74 -1.17
C GLU A 319 -11.28 8.14 -2.33
N GLU A 320 -10.10 8.67 -2.63
CA GLU A 320 -9.15 8.10 -3.59
C GLU A 320 -8.55 6.78 -3.08
N GLN A 321 -8.08 6.73 -1.82
CA GLN A 321 -7.61 5.50 -1.17
C GLN A 321 -8.69 4.40 -1.16
N LEU A 322 -9.94 4.76 -0.85
CA LEU A 322 -11.07 3.83 -0.92
C LEU A 322 -11.36 3.37 -2.36
N THR A 323 -11.16 4.24 -3.36
CA THR A 323 -11.33 3.87 -4.78
C THR A 323 -10.23 2.93 -5.26
N GLN A 324 -8.98 3.13 -4.82
CA GLN A 324 -7.84 2.26 -5.13
C GLN A 324 -8.01 0.84 -4.55
N LEU A 325 -8.64 0.72 -3.36
CA LEU A 325 -9.02 -0.58 -2.79
C LEU A 325 -10.12 -1.30 -3.61
N GLY A 326 -10.84 -0.61 -4.50
CA GLY A 326 -11.93 -1.16 -5.30
C GLY A 326 -13.21 -1.43 -4.49
N PRO A 327 -14.23 -2.08 -5.09
CA PRO A 327 -15.49 -2.36 -4.42
C PRO A 327 -15.31 -3.28 -3.20
N GLY A 328 -16.04 -3.01 -2.12
CA GLY A 328 -16.04 -3.85 -0.92
C GLY A 328 -16.64 -5.23 -1.21
N LEU A 329 -15.93 -6.28 -0.84
CA LEU A 329 -16.25 -7.67 -1.17
C LEU A 329 -17.15 -8.30 -0.10
N SER A 330 -18.30 -7.65 0.14
CA SER A 330 -19.20 -7.96 1.25
C SER A 330 -20.01 -9.25 1.05
N THR A 331 -20.26 -9.62 -0.21
CA THR A 331 -21.02 -10.81 -0.60
C THR A 331 -20.19 -11.74 -1.48
N ASP A 332 -20.45 -13.04 -1.42
CA ASP A 332 -19.76 -14.02 -2.27
C ASP A 332 -20.09 -13.84 -3.76
N ILE A 333 -21.22 -13.20 -4.07
CA ILE A 333 -21.59 -12.78 -5.42
C ILE A 333 -20.65 -11.67 -5.93
N GLU A 334 -20.29 -10.69 -5.10
CA GLU A 334 -19.32 -9.65 -5.45
C GLU A 334 -17.92 -10.24 -5.65
N LYS A 335 -17.52 -11.22 -4.82
CA LYS A 335 -16.25 -11.97 -4.98
C LYS A 335 -16.22 -12.73 -6.30
N LEU A 336 -17.26 -13.50 -6.61
CA LEU A 336 -17.39 -14.20 -7.91
C LEU A 336 -17.34 -13.22 -9.09
N ASN A 337 -18.04 -12.09 -9.01
CA ASN A 337 -18.04 -11.09 -10.09
C ASN A 337 -16.66 -10.43 -10.27
N LEU A 338 -15.95 -10.12 -9.18
CA LEU A 338 -14.59 -9.58 -9.25
C LEU A 338 -13.61 -10.62 -9.83
N LEU A 339 -13.69 -11.86 -9.35
CA LEU A 339 -12.86 -12.97 -9.81
C LEU A 339 -13.07 -13.22 -11.31
N ASN A 340 -14.32 -13.41 -11.74
CA ASN A 340 -14.68 -13.60 -13.15
C ASN A 340 -14.23 -12.43 -14.03
N ARG A 341 -14.32 -11.19 -13.53
CA ARG A 341 -13.81 -10.02 -14.26
C ARG A 341 -12.29 -10.07 -14.45
N ASN A 342 -11.53 -10.41 -13.41
CA ASN A 342 -10.07 -10.50 -13.50
C ASN A 342 -9.63 -11.67 -14.39
N ILE A 343 -10.26 -12.85 -14.28
CA ILE A 343 -10.01 -14.00 -15.18
C ILE A 343 -10.26 -13.61 -16.64
N ASN A 344 -11.39 -12.96 -16.94
CA ASN A 344 -11.68 -12.54 -18.32
C ASN A 344 -10.69 -11.49 -18.83
N LEU A 345 -10.23 -10.55 -17.99
CA LEU A 345 -9.18 -9.58 -18.35
C LEU A 345 -7.85 -10.29 -18.63
N PHE A 346 -7.38 -11.12 -17.70
CA PHE A 346 -6.17 -11.93 -17.83
C PHE A 346 -6.19 -12.78 -19.10
N MET A 347 -7.23 -13.61 -19.28
CA MET A 347 -7.34 -14.49 -20.45
C MET A 347 -7.43 -13.71 -21.76
N LYS A 348 -8.08 -12.53 -21.77
CA LYS A 348 -8.11 -11.65 -22.95
C LYS A 348 -6.72 -11.11 -23.29
N GLN A 349 -5.95 -10.65 -22.30
CA GLN A 349 -4.59 -10.15 -22.53
C GLN A 349 -3.63 -11.26 -22.95
N PHE A 350 -3.69 -12.43 -22.29
CA PHE A 350 -2.90 -13.60 -22.70
C PHE A 350 -3.23 -14.01 -24.14
N LYS A 351 -4.52 -14.03 -24.50
CA LYS A 351 -4.95 -14.24 -25.90
C LYS A 351 -4.40 -13.16 -26.84
N ASN A 352 -4.45 -11.88 -26.48
CA ASN A 352 -3.92 -10.79 -27.30
C ASN A 352 -2.42 -10.99 -27.60
N LEU A 353 -1.59 -11.33 -26.59
CA LEU A 353 -0.17 -11.61 -26.78
C LEU A 353 0.05 -12.85 -27.68
N VAL A 354 -0.72 -13.92 -27.44
CA VAL A 354 -0.70 -15.14 -28.27
C VAL A 354 -1.19 -14.90 -29.70
N ASP A 355 -2.12 -13.98 -29.95
CA ASP A 355 -2.55 -13.62 -31.30
C ASP A 355 -1.59 -12.61 -31.97
N GLY A 356 -0.58 -12.09 -31.25
CA GLY A 356 0.42 -11.13 -31.75
C GLY A 356 0.01 -9.65 -31.66
N ASN A 357 -1.05 -9.33 -30.91
CA ASN A 357 -1.63 -7.99 -30.77
C ASN A 357 -1.01 -7.22 -29.59
N TYR A 358 0.24 -6.77 -29.73
CA TYR A 358 1.02 -6.16 -28.65
C TYR A 358 0.66 -4.69 -28.33
N SER A 359 -0.17 -4.03 -29.14
CA SER A 359 -0.41 -2.58 -29.06
C SER A 359 -1.25 -2.10 -27.88
N GLU A 360 -2.02 -2.98 -27.22
CA GLU A 360 -2.98 -2.58 -26.17
C GLU A 360 -2.46 -2.69 -24.72
N GLY A 361 -1.31 -3.34 -24.48
CA GLY A 361 -0.87 -3.71 -23.12
C GLY A 361 0.45 -3.10 -22.62
N GLY A 362 1.19 -2.38 -23.47
CA GLY A 362 2.46 -1.73 -23.10
C GLY A 362 3.49 -2.67 -22.45
N PHE A 363 3.50 -3.95 -22.83
CA PHE A 363 4.44 -4.97 -22.36
C PHE A 363 5.79 -4.82 -23.05
N ASP A 364 6.87 -5.24 -22.38
CA ASP A 364 8.21 -5.20 -22.95
C ASP A 364 8.40 -6.25 -24.06
N GLN A 365 9.47 -6.12 -24.85
CA GLN A 365 9.71 -7.00 -26.01
C GLN A 365 9.92 -8.48 -25.62
N GLU A 366 10.25 -8.76 -24.36
CA GLU A 366 10.39 -10.11 -23.81
C GLU A 366 9.02 -10.85 -23.79
N CYS A 367 7.92 -10.11 -23.66
CA CYS A 367 6.55 -10.61 -23.72
C CYS A 367 6.06 -10.93 -25.16
N PHE A 368 6.89 -10.78 -26.20
CA PHE A 368 6.49 -11.01 -27.60
C PHE A 368 6.48 -12.50 -27.98
N ILE A 369 5.63 -13.26 -27.28
CA ILE A 369 5.57 -14.72 -27.29
C ILE A 369 5.56 -15.33 -28.70
N ARG A 370 4.89 -14.71 -29.69
CA ARG A 370 4.89 -15.23 -31.07
C ARG A 370 6.23 -15.14 -31.80
N ALA A 371 6.99 -14.06 -31.60
CA ALA A 371 8.31 -13.94 -32.20
C ALA A 371 9.27 -14.95 -31.57
N THR A 372 9.23 -15.09 -30.24
CA THR A 372 10.07 -16.03 -29.49
C THR A 372 9.75 -17.49 -29.84
N VAL A 373 8.47 -17.88 -29.85
CA VAL A 373 8.02 -19.22 -30.28
C VAL A 373 8.44 -19.52 -31.72
N GLN A 374 8.34 -18.57 -32.65
CA GLN A 374 8.80 -18.76 -34.02
C GLN A 374 10.32 -18.98 -34.11
N ASN A 375 11.10 -18.27 -33.29
CA ASN A 375 12.56 -18.47 -33.21
C ASN A 375 12.91 -19.85 -32.63
N LEU A 376 12.20 -20.30 -31.58
CA LEU A 376 12.36 -21.64 -31.01
C LEU A 376 12.03 -22.73 -32.04
N HIS A 377 10.91 -22.62 -32.76
CA HIS A 377 10.56 -23.54 -33.85
C HIS A 377 11.65 -23.63 -34.94
N GLN A 378 12.25 -22.50 -35.32
CA GLN A 378 13.38 -22.51 -36.25
C GLN A 378 14.65 -23.15 -35.66
N GLY A 379 14.89 -22.99 -34.34
CA GLY A 379 15.98 -23.67 -33.63
C GLY A 379 15.81 -25.19 -33.64
N PHE A 380 14.64 -25.66 -33.21
CA PHE A 380 14.24 -27.07 -33.21
C PHE A 380 14.32 -27.71 -34.59
N HIS A 381 13.84 -27.03 -35.64
CA HIS A 381 13.95 -27.51 -37.02
C HIS A 381 15.41 -27.77 -37.42
N ARG A 382 16.29 -26.81 -37.16
CA ARG A 382 17.75 -26.94 -37.45
C ARG A 382 18.39 -28.05 -36.61
N GLU A 383 18.01 -28.21 -35.34
CA GLU A 383 18.53 -29.26 -34.46
C GLU A 383 18.14 -30.66 -34.94
N ILE A 384 16.86 -30.92 -35.20
CA ILE A 384 16.36 -32.21 -35.69
C ILE A 384 17.00 -32.57 -37.03
N ILE A 385 17.08 -31.63 -37.98
CA ILE A 385 17.73 -31.88 -39.28
C ILE A 385 19.23 -32.17 -39.12
N LYS A 386 19.93 -31.48 -38.22
CA LYS A 386 21.35 -31.75 -37.91
C LYS A 386 21.52 -33.14 -37.28
N ILE A 387 20.73 -33.49 -36.27
CA ILE A 387 20.73 -34.81 -35.62
C ILE A 387 20.46 -35.91 -36.64
N THR A 388 19.48 -35.72 -37.52
CA THR A 388 19.11 -36.67 -38.58
C THR A 388 20.27 -36.91 -39.55
N ASN A 389 20.93 -35.86 -40.03
CA ASN A 389 22.09 -35.99 -40.92
C ASN A 389 23.27 -36.71 -40.25
N VAL A 390 23.59 -36.35 -39.00
CA VAL A 390 24.67 -37.00 -38.23
C VAL A 390 24.34 -38.46 -37.95
N ALA A 391 23.10 -38.75 -37.56
CA ALA A 391 22.62 -40.11 -37.31
C ALA A 391 22.77 -40.98 -38.57
N VAL A 392 22.20 -40.56 -39.71
CA VAL A 392 22.31 -41.30 -40.97
C VAL A 392 23.78 -41.47 -41.39
N SER A 393 24.62 -40.44 -41.24
CA SER A 393 26.05 -40.53 -41.53
C SER A 393 26.77 -41.57 -40.66
N SER A 394 26.39 -41.69 -39.38
CA SER A 394 26.94 -42.66 -38.43
C SER A 394 26.46 -44.11 -38.62
N LEU A 395 25.46 -44.37 -39.46
CA LEU A 395 24.92 -45.72 -39.65
C LEU A 395 25.87 -46.65 -40.41
N ASP A 396 26.10 -47.82 -39.84
CA ASP A 396 26.74 -48.98 -40.45
C ASP A 396 25.70 -49.82 -41.20
N VAL A 397 25.38 -49.36 -42.42
CA VAL A 397 24.39 -50.00 -43.31
C VAL A 397 24.83 -51.40 -43.70
N ALA A 398 26.14 -51.64 -43.87
CA ALA A 398 26.68 -52.94 -44.27
C ALA A 398 26.41 -53.99 -43.18
N LYS A 399 26.77 -53.70 -41.92
CA LYS A 399 26.55 -54.62 -40.79
C LYS A 399 25.08 -54.94 -40.57
N VAL A 400 24.18 -53.96 -40.70
CA VAL A 400 22.73 -54.22 -40.55
C VAL A 400 22.22 -55.09 -41.69
N MET A 401 22.58 -54.79 -42.94
CA MET A 401 22.20 -55.59 -44.12
C MET A 401 22.73 -57.03 -44.03
N GLU A 402 23.98 -57.22 -43.62
CA GLU A 402 24.58 -58.54 -43.41
C GLU A 402 23.90 -59.33 -42.29
N ALA A 403 23.60 -58.70 -41.14
CA ALA A 403 22.93 -59.35 -40.02
C ALA A 403 21.49 -59.79 -40.33
N THR A 404 20.82 -59.10 -41.27
CA THR A 404 19.46 -59.44 -41.74
C THR A 404 19.43 -60.38 -42.96
N ARG A 405 20.58 -60.72 -43.52
CA ARG A 405 20.68 -61.43 -44.80
C ARG A 405 20.13 -62.85 -44.70
N GLY A 406 19.04 -63.11 -45.42
CA GLY A 406 18.27 -64.37 -45.30
C GLY A 406 17.96 -65.02 -46.64
N ARG A 407 16.66 -65.23 -46.91
CA ARG A 407 16.13 -66.02 -48.04
C ARG A 407 16.05 -65.25 -49.37
N GLU A 408 16.86 -64.22 -49.57
CA GLU A 408 16.76 -63.31 -50.71
C GLU A 408 17.43 -63.86 -51.98
N LEU A 409 16.79 -63.62 -53.13
CA LEU A 409 17.41 -63.78 -54.44
C LEU A 409 18.45 -62.67 -54.64
N LYS A 410 19.55 -62.98 -55.35
CA LYS A 410 20.60 -62.00 -55.66
C LYS A 410 20.01 -60.79 -56.36
N GLY A 411 20.33 -59.59 -55.87
CA GLY A 411 19.89 -58.30 -56.43
C GLY A 411 18.61 -57.72 -55.80
N MET A 412 17.89 -58.47 -54.95
CA MET A 412 16.77 -57.92 -54.17
C MET A 412 17.23 -57.39 -52.81
N LEU A 413 16.48 -56.42 -52.27
CA LEU A 413 16.65 -55.84 -50.94
C LEU A 413 15.34 -55.98 -50.15
N GLN A 414 15.38 -56.62 -48.98
CA GLN A 414 14.27 -56.62 -48.04
C GLN A 414 13.95 -55.20 -47.52
N PHE A 415 12.68 -54.96 -47.18
CA PHE A 415 12.23 -53.73 -46.53
C PHE A 415 12.57 -53.69 -45.03
N GLN A 416 12.67 -54.84 -44.36
CA GLN A 416 12.89 -54.93 -42.91
C GLN A 416 14.18 -54.25 -42.40
N PRO A 417 15.35 -54.37 -43.09
CA PRO A 417 16.58 -53.69 -42.67
C PRO A 417 16.46 -52.16 -42.78
N PHE A 418 15.72 -51.66 -43.78
CA PHE A 418 15.41 -50.24 -43.93
C PHE A 418 14.58 -49.72 -42.74
N VAL A 419 13.54 -50.46 -42.32
CA VAL A 419 12.76 -50.14 -41.11
C VAL A 419 13.65 -50.05 -39.86
N ILE A 420 14.58 -50.99 -39.69
CA ILE A 420 15.52 -51.00 -38.54
C ILE A 420 16.44 -49.77 -38.58
N LEU A 421 17.00 -49.44 -39.74
CA LEU A 421 17.86 -48.27 -39.92
C LEU A 421 17.11 -46.95 -39.66
N CYS A 422 15.87 -46.81 -40.17
CA CYS A 422 15.02 -45.66 -39.88
C CYS A 422 14.75 -45.51 -38.38
N ARG A 423 14.40 -46.59 -37.66
CA ARG A 423 14.15 -46.56 -36.21
C ARG A 423 15.34 -46.03 -35.41
N GLN A 424 16.57 -46.41 -35.77
CA GLN A 424 17.80 -45.92 -35.13
C GLN A 424 18.05 -44.41 -35.32
N VAL A 425 17.43 -43.79 -36.33
CA VAL A 425 17.46 -42.34 -36.57
C VAL A 425 16.32 -41.66 -35.81
N VAL A 426 15.08 -42.12 -36.01
CA VAL A 426 13.86 -41.53 -35.44
C VAL A 426 13.90 -41.49 -33.90
N GLN A 427 14.43 -42.54 -33.24
CA GLN A 427 14.58 -42.57 -31.78
C GLN A 427 15.41 -41.39 -31.21
N LYS A 428 16.27 -40.76 -32.01
CA LYS A 428 17.08 -39.62 -31.57
C LYS A 428 16.32 -38.29 -31.58
N TRP A 429 15.08 -38.26 -32.07
CA TRP A 429 14.23 -37.06 -32.10
C TRP A 429 13.48 -36.81 -30.79
N LEU A 430 13.36 -37.81 -29.89
CA LEU A 430 12.59 -37.68 -28.65
C LEU A 430 13.13 -36.57 -27.73
N SER A 431 14.39 -36.69 -27.29
CA SER A 431 15.01 -35.74 -26.35
C SER A 431 14.99 -34.27 -26.81
N PRO A 432 15.32 -33.90 -28.07
CA PRO A 432 15.17 -32.52 -28.53
C PRO A 432 13.70 -32.07 -28.64
N THR A 433 12.75 -33.00 -28.86
CA THR A 433 11.32 -32.68 -28.87
C THR A 433 10.80 -32.38 -27.46
N GLU A 434 11.16 -33.20 -26.48
CA GLU A 434 10.79 -32.99 -25.07
C GLU A 434 11.28 -31.62 -24.59
N ARG A 435 12.56 -31.30 -24.81
CA ARG A 435 13.15 -30.01 -24.45
C ARG A 435 12.47 -28.82 -25.14
N HIS A 436 12.15 -28.95 -26.43
CA HIS A 436 11.49 -27.88 -27.19
C HIS A 436 10.05 -27.62 -26.71
N ILE A 437 9.35 -28.65 -26.23
CA ILE A 437 8.02 -28.49 -25.60
C ILE A 437 8.18 -27.82 -24.22
N GLU A 438 9.16 -28.23 -23.41
CA GLU A 438 9.47 -27.63 -22.10
C GLU A 438 9.81 -26.14 -22.22
N GLU A 439 10.71 -25.75 -23.13
CA GLU A 439 11.12 -24.36 -23.37
C GLU A 439 9.93 -23.45 -23.73
N ILE A 440 9.00 -23.93 -24.55
CA ILE A 440 7.79 -23.16 -24.94
C ILE A 440 6.76 -23.11 -23.81
N CYS A 441 6.62 -24.17 -23.01
CA CYS A 441 5.76 -24.15 -21.83
C CYS A 441 6.27 -23.17 -20.76
N GLN A 442 7.59 -23.14 -20.52
CA GLN A 442 8.19 -22.19 -19.58
C GLN A 442 7.95 -20.75 -20.02
N LEU A 443 8.20 -20.42 -21.31
CA LEU A 443 7.93 -19.10 -21.88
C LEU A 443 6.47 -18.66 -21.70
N ALA A 444 5.50 -19.58 -21.88
CA ALA A 444 4.09 -19.27 -21.67
C ALA A 444 3.75 -19.04 -20.18
N SER A 445 4.44 -19.75 -19.27
CA SER A 445 4.32 -19.55 -17.82
C SER A 445 4.89 -18.20 -17.40
N ASP A 446 6.10 -17.85 -17.85
CA ASP A 446 6.77 -16.58 -17.50
C ASP A 446 5.92 -15.37 -17.93
N VAL A 447 5.41 -15.39 -19.17
CA VAL A 447 4.48 -14.36 -19.69
C VAL A 447 3.18 -14.31 -18.87
N SER A 448 2.70 -15.43 -18.33
CA SER A 448 1.50 -15.43 -17.49
C SER A 448 1.71 -14.74 -16.14
N VAL A 449 2.92 -14.80 -15.58
CA VAL A 449 3.27 -14.10 -14.33
C VAL A 449 3.29 -12.59 -14.59
N GLU A 450 3.92 -12.12 -15.65
CA GLU A 450 4.01 -10.68 -15.98
C GLU A 450 2.63 -10.05 -16.22
N ILE A 451 1.73 -10.72 -16.94
CA ILE A 451 0.33 -10.24 -17.10
C ILE A 451 -0.37 -10.16 -15.74
N THR A 452 -0.16 -11.17 -14.87
CA THR A 452 -0.82 -11.23 -13.57
C THR A 452 -0.33 -10.11 -12.65
N GLU A 453 0.98 -9.83 -12.60
CA GLU A 453 1.54 -8.74 -11.80
C GLU A 453 1.06 -7.35 -12.26
N LYS A 454 0.83 -7.18 -13.57
CA LYS A 454 0.53 -5.87 -14.17
C LYS A 454 -0.97 -5.54 -14.27
N GLU A 455 -1.80 -6.52 -14.65
CA GLU A 455 -3.20 -6.28 -15.03
C GLU A 455 -4.20 -6.80 -13.98
N CYS A 456 -3.81 -7.74 -13.11
CA CYS A 456 -4.70 -8.31 -12.10
C CYS A 456 -4.64 -7.55 -10.77
N ASN A 457 -5.73 -7.63 -10.00
CA ASN A 457 -5.76 -7.07 -8.66
C ASN A 457 -4.81 -7.85 -7.73
N PRO A 458 -3.92 -7.19 -6.95
CA PRO A 458 -2.92 -7.86 -6.10
C PRO A 458 -3.44 -8.99 -5.21
N ILE A 459 -4.69 -8.90 -4.75
CA ILE A 459 -5.38 -9.92 -3.94
C ILE A 459 -5.50 -11.26 -4.70
N LEU A 460 -5.71 -11.19 -6.02
CA LEU A 460 -5.91 -12.34 -6.90
C LEU A 460 -4.62 -12.85 -7.54
N ASN A 461 -3.52 -12.09 -7.49
CA ASN A 461 -2.30 -12.44 -8.21
C ASN A 461 -1.75 -13.82 -7.80
N ARG A 462 -1.79 -14.14 -6.50
CA ARG A 462 -1.41 -15.47 -6.02
C ARG A 462 -2.28 -16.57 -6.62
N TYR A 463 -3.60 -16.43 -6.53
CA TYR A 463 -4.56 -17.43 -7.00
C TYR A 463 -4.44 -17.65 -8.52
N ILE A 464 -4.37 -16.58 -9.30
CA ILE A 464 -4.26 -16.66 -10.76
C ILE A 464 -2.93 -17.31 -11.17
N SER A 465 -1.80 -16.91 -10.56
CA SER A 465 -0.50 -17.51 -10.86
C SER A 465 -0.43 -18.99 -10.49
N GLU A 466 -0.92 -19.39 -9.31
CA GLU A 466 -0.95 -20.80 -8.88
C GLU A 466 -1.79 -21.64 -9.85
N ARG A 467 -2.99 -21.18 -10.21
CA ARG A 467 -3.89 -21.90 -11.14
C ARG A 467 -3.40 -21.93 -12.58
N MET A 468 -2.70 -20.88 -13.06
CA MET A 468 -2.08 -20.89 -14.38
C MET A 468 -0.87 -21.83 -14.43
N SER A 469 -0.07 -21.91 -13.37
CA SER A 469 1.01 -22.90 -13.27
C SER A 469 0.47 -24.33 -13.35
N GLU A 470 -0.59 -24.66 -12.61
CA GLU A 470 -1.25 -25.97 -12.69
C GLU A 470 -1.81 -26.26 -14.10
N PHE A 471 -2.37 -25.26 -14.77
CA PHE A 471 -2.87 -25.38 -16.14
C PHE A 471 -1.75 -25.72 -17.14
N PHE A 472 -0.62 -25.01 -17.07
CA PHE A 472 0.53 -25.25 -17.93
C PHE A 472 1.18 -26.61 -17.68
N ASP A 473 1.33 -27.02 -16.41
CA ASP A 473 1.80 -28.37 -16.05
C ASP A 473 0.93 -29.48 -16.65
N GLN A 474 -0.39 -29.26 -16.70
CA GLN A 474 -1.32 -30.21 -17.32
C GLN A 474 -1.19 -30.22 -18.85
N GLN A 475 -1.03 -29.05 -19.49
CA GLN A 475 -0.80 -29.00 -20.94
C GLN A 475 0.54 -29.62 -21.33
N LEU A 476 1.61 -29.40 -20.54
CA LEU A 476 2.94 -29.97 -20.73
C LEU A 476 2.88 -31.51 -20.77
N LYS A 477 2.32 -32.14 -19.73
CA LYS A 477 2.14 -33.60 -19.63
C LYS A 477 1.33 -34.17 -20.80
N ARG A 478 0.31 -33.45 -21.25
CA ARG A 478 -0.48 -33.81 -22.42
C ARG A 478 0.34 -33.75 -23.70
N MET A 479 1.09 -32.68 -23.92
CA MET A 479 1.92 -32.48 -25.12
C MET A 479 3.04 -33.53 -25.21
N HIS A 480 3.69 -33.92 -24.10
CA HIS A 480 4.65 -35.03 -24.12
C HIS A 480 4.00 -36.36 -24.50
N THR A 481 2.78 -36.64 -24.03
CA THR A 481 2.02 -37.84 -24.43
C THR A 481 1.73 -37.84 -25.93
N GLU A 482 1.14 -36.75 -26.45
CA GLU A 482 0.80 -36.61 -27.88
C GLU A 482 2.06 -36.65 -28.77
N ALA A 483 3.18 -36.05 -28.35
CA ALA A 483 4.46 -36.12 -29.07
C ALA A 483 5.08 -37.53 -29.06
N SER A 484 4.90 -38.29 -27.97
CA SER A 484 5.35 -39.68 -27.85
C SER A 484 4.53 -40.62 -28.73
N GLU A 485 3.20 -40.41 -28.81
CA GLU A 485 2.32 -41.14 -29.72
C GLU A 485 2.72 -40.90 -31.19
N LEU A 486 2.92 -39.65 -31.60
CA LEU A 486 3.40 -39.31 -32.95
C LEU A 486 4.76 -39.95 -33.28
N LEU A 487 5.68 -40.01 -32.31
CA LEU A 487 6.97 -40.67 -32.50
C LEU A 487 6.81 -42.20 -32.63
N ASN A 488 5.91 -42.80 -31.84
CA ASN A 488 5.61 -44.23 -31.90
C ASN A 488 4.96 -44.62 -33.23
N ASP A 489 4.12 -43.77 -33.81
CA ASP A 489 3.53 -43.98 -35.14
C ASP A 489 4.62 -44.03 -36.22
N GLU A 490 5.54 -43.05 -36.25
CA GLU A 490 6.70 -43.01 -37.16
C GLU A 490 7.66 -44.21 -36.96
N LEU A 491 7.80 -44.71 -35.72
CA LEU A 491 8.57 -45.92 -35.42
C LEU A 491 7.84 -47.19 -35.85
N SER A 492 6.51 -47.25 -35.75
CA SER A 492 5.73 -48.45 -36.03
C SER A 492 5.71 -48.78 -37.52
N SER A 493 5.43 -47.77 -38.36
CA SER A 493 5.04 -47.95 -39.77
C SER A 493 5.64 -46.85 -40.66
N PRO A 494 6.92 -46.97 -41.08
CA PRO A 494 7.58 -45.98 -41.94
C PRO A 494 7.06 -46.03 -43.38
N PHE A 495 5.85 -45.51 -43.60
CA PHE A 495 5.24 -45.29 -44.91
C PHE A 495 5.24 -43.80 -45.27
N THR A 496 5.88 -43.47 -46.40
CA THR A 496 5.66 -42.22 -47.14
C THR A 496 5.16 -42.59 -48.53
N LEU A 497 3.85 -42.42 -48.77
CA LEU A 497 3.21 -42.75 -50.05
C LEU A 497 2.88 -41.51 -50.90
N GLN A 498 3.45 -40.32 -50.57
CA GLN A 498 2.98 -39.05 -51.13
C GLN A 498 3.93 -38.30 -52.08
N ASP A 499 5.27 -38.26 -51.89
CA ASP A 499 6.14 -37.45 -52.78
C ASP A 499 7.47 -38.08 -53.25
N LEU A 500 7.90 -39.22 -52.70
CA LEU A 500 9.06 -39.92 -53.24
C LEU A 500 8.67 -40.68 -54.52
N ASN A 501 9.36 -40.38 -55.62
CA ASN A 501 9.16 -40.95 -56.96
C ASN A 501 9.74 -42.39 -57.06
N VAL A 502 9.50 -43.21 -56.03
CA VAL A 502 10.15 -44.51 -55.80
C VAL A 502 9.99 -45.46 -57.00
N GLY A 503 8.84 -45.41 -57.69
CA GLY A 503 8.57 -46.26 -58.86
C GLY A 503 9.50 -46.04 -60.07
N LYS A 504 10.20 -44.90 -60.16
CA LYS A 504 11.09 -44.60 -61.30
C LYS A 504 12.55 -44.96 -61.08
N HIS A 505 13.08 -44.87 -59.85
CA HIS A 505 14.48 -45.20 -59.57
C HIS A 505 14.73 -46.71 -59.34
N TRP A 506 13.67 -47.52 -59.28
CA TRP A 506 13.74 -48.97 -59.10
C TRP A 506 13.63 -49.77 -60.41
N ARG A 507 13.48 -49.13 -61.57
CA ARG A 507 13.49 -49.82 -62.87
C ARG A 507 14.88 -49.74 -63.52
N PHE A 508 15.41 -50.92 -63.86
CA PHE A 508 16.44 -51.08 -64.88
C PHE A 508 15.84 -50.80 -66.28
N GLU A 509 15.64 -49.54 -66.63
CA GLU A 509 15.25 -49.11 -67.98
C GLU A 509 16.14 -47.96 -68.45
N ASP A 510 17.39 -48.26 -68.84
CA ASP A 510 18.22 -47.37 -69.67
C ASP A 510 19.34 -48.11 -70.45
N THR A 511 19.05 -49.34 -70.90
CA THR A 511 19.83 -50.01 -71.96
C THR A 511 18.92 -50.87 -72.84
N PHE A 512 18.27 -50.26 -73.84
CA PHE A 512 18.19 -50.77 -75.22
C PHE A 512 17.72 -49.62 -76.14
N PRO A 513 18.18 -49.55 -77.41
CA PRO A 513 18.18 -48.32 -78.18
C PRO A 513 16.82 -47.96 -78.79
N SER A 514 16.68 -46.68 -79.11
CA SER A 514 15.55 -46.02 -79.75
C SER A 514 14.97 -46.82 -80.92
N ILE A 515 13.67 -47.09 -80.90
CA ILE A 515 12.90 -47.52 -82.08
C ILE A 515 12.05 -46.31 -82.54
N PRO A 516 12.01 -45.98 -83.84
CA PRO A 516 11.40 -44.73 -84.30
C PRO A 516 9.87 -44.78 -84.31
N THR A 517 9.24 -43.62 -84.11
CA THR A 517 7.84 -43.39 -84.45
C THR A 517 7.60 -43.64 -85.95
N PHE A 518 6.66 -44.51 -86.32
CA PHE A 518 6.07 -44.45 -87.68
C PHE A 518 4.59 -44.80 -87.72
N ASN A 519 3.89 -44.11 -88.63
CA ASN A 519 2.46 -44.22 -88.90
C ASN A 519 2.08 -45.51 -89.66
N PHE A 520 0.77 -45.78 -89.71
CA PHE A 520 0.09 -46.76 -90.56
C PHE A 520 0.76 -47.04 -91.92
N GLY A 521 1.01 -48.32 -92.24
CA GLY A 521 1.34 -48.73 -93.60
C GLY A 521 1.92 -50.15 -93.75
N VAL A 522 1.11 -51.04 -94.34
CA VAL A 522 1.44 -52.27 -95.10
C VAL A 522 2.93 -52.63 -95.28
N GLY A 523 3.35 -53.85 -94.91
CA GLY A 523 4.63 -54.42 -95.36
C GLY A 523 5.00 -55.80 -94.81
N VAL A 524 5.33 -56.75 -95.68
CA VAL A 524 5.79 -58.13 -95.38
C VAL A 524 7.32 -58.20 -95.41
N ALA A 525 7.98 -58.94 -94.51
CA ALA A 525 9.15 -59.83 -94.79
C ALA A 525 9.88 -60.34 -93.51
N LYS A 526 10.76 -61.33 -93.68
CA LYS A 526 11.48 -62.13 -92.65
C LYS A 526 13.03 -62.03 -92.85
N PRO A 527 13.91 -62.80 -92.15
CA PRO A 527 15.21 -62.32 -91.63
C PRO A 527 16.42 -62.61 -92.56
N PRO A 528 17.64 -62.15 -92.21
CA PRO A 528 18.66 -63.02 -91.57
C PRO A 528 19.49 -62.26 -90.48
N ALA A 529 20.47 -62.78 -89.70
CA ALA A 529 21.05 -64.12 -89.46
C ALA A 529 21.74 -64.18 -88.06
N SER A 530 22.52 -65.24 -87.78
CA SER A 530 23.29 -65.56 -86.57
C SER A 530 24.66 -64.86 -86.40
N ASN A 531 25.09 -64.63 -85.14
CA ASN A 531 26.33 -65.26 -84.63
C ASN A 531 26.41 -65.32 -83.10
N SER A 532 27.27 -66.20 -82.58
CA SER A 532 27.17 -66.79 -81.23
C SER A 532 28.08 -66.19 -80.15
N ARG A 533 27.49 -66.01 -78.95
CA ARG A 533 28.05 -66.06 -77.58
C ARG A 533 29.59 -66.01 -77.39
N SER A 534 29.99 -65.12 -76.49
CA SER A 534 30.81 -65.49 -75.32
C SER A 534 30.18 -64.90 -74.05
N THR A 535 30.06 -65.70 -72.98
CA THR A 535 29.42 -65.29 -71.71
C THR A 535 30.42 -65.40 -70.56
N THR A 536 30.67 -64.29 -69.87
CA THR A 536 31.38 -64.25 -68.59
C THR A 536 30.48 -63.54 -67.57
N ASN A 537 30.11 -64.25 -66.51
CA ASN A 537 29.27 -63.73 -65.43
C ASN A 537 30.16 -63.15 -64.32
N GLU A 538 30.19 -61.82 -64.19
CA GLU A 538 30.63 -61.17 -62.94
C GLU A 538 29.43 -60.98 -61.99
N PRO A 539 29.63 -61.03 -60.66
CA PRO A 539 28.55 -60.82 -59.70
C PRO A 539 28.29 -59.33 -59.45
N GLU A 540 27.07 -58.86 -59.71
CA GLU A 540 26.63 -57.52 -59.32
C GLU A 540 26.74 -57.33 -57.79
N VAL A 541 27.54 -56.33 -57.38
CA VAL A 541 27.71 -55.95 -55.98
C VAL A 541 26.67 -54.89 -55.62
N ILE A 542 25.93 -55.11 -54.53
CA ILE A 542 24.95 -54.14 -54.01
C ILE A 542 25.69 -52.89 -53.52
N ASP A 543 25.41 -51.75 -54.13
CA ASP A 543 26.01 -50.47 -53.77
C ASP A 543 25.33 -49.86 -52.53
N TYR A 544 25.93 -50.15 -51.36
CA TYR A 544 25.46 -49.61 -50.07
C TYR A 544 25.47 -48.07 -49.98
N SER A 545 26.20 -47.36 -50.86
CA SER A 545 26.19 -45.90 -50.87
C SER A 545 24.84 -45.34 -51.33
N LYS A 546 24.21 -45.96 -52.33
CA LYS A 546 22.86 -45.61 -52.83
C LYS A 546 21.76 -45.90 -51.80
N VAL A 547 21.89 -46.99 -51.04
CA VAL A 547 20.98 -47.28 -49.92
C VAL A 547 21.09 -46.18 -48.86
N LYS A 548 22.30 -45.73 -48.56
CA LYS A 548 22.56 -44.67 -47.57
C LYS A 548 22.08 -43.29 -48.03
N SER A 549 22.14 -42.97 -49.33
CA SER A 549 21.56 -41.73 -49.87
C SER A 549 20.02 -41.75 -49.85
N PHE A 550 19.39 -42.85 -50.25
CA PHE A 550 17.93 -43.00 -50.20
C PHE A 550 17.39 -42.93 -48.76
N LEU A 551 18.06 -43.59 -47.82
CA LEU A 551 17.74 -43.50 -46.40
C LEU A 551 17.84 -42.05 -45.88
N ARG A 552 18.82 -41.29 -46.34
CA ARG A 552 18.98 -39.87 -45.98
C ARG A 552 17.79 -39.03 -46.46
N GLU A 553 17.39 -39.17 -47.72
CA GLU A 553 16.25 -38.45 -48.28
C GLU A 553 14.95 -38.79 -47.53
N TYR A 554 14.68 -40.08 -47.32
CA TYR A 554 13.54 -40.54 -46.54
C TYR A 554 13.52 -39.96 -45.11
N CYS A 555 14.62 -40.08 -44.36
CA CYS A 555 14.69 -39.59 -43.00
C CYS A 555 14.56 -38.07 -42.91
N LEU A 556 15.01 -37.31 -43.92
CA LEU A 556 14.82 -35.85 -43.96
C LEU A 556 13.37 -35.46 -44.28
N THR A 557 12.68 -36.20 -45.16
CA THR A 557 11.25 -35.99 -45.42
C THR A 557 10.41 -36.31 -44.19
N ALA A 558 10.68 -37.44 -43.52
CA ALA A 558 10.02 -37.82 -42.28
C ALA A 558 10.32 -36.82 -41.15
N ALA A 559 11.55 -36.31 -41.04
CA ALA A 559 11.92 -35.28 -40.06
C ALA A 559 11.11 -33.99 -40.26
N ASN A 560 10.97 -33.47 -41.49
CA ASN A 560 10.16 -32.28 -41.75
C ASN A 560 8.69 -32.52 -41.36
N ARG A 561 8.09 -33.64 -41.78
CA ARG A 561 6.71 -34.01 -41.41
C ARG A 561 6.53 -34.07 -39.89
N TYR A 562 7.48 -34.66 -39.18
CA TYR A 562 7.46 -34.77 -37.72
C TYR A 562 7.59 -33.39 -37.05
N ILE A 563 8.53 -32.54 -37.50
CA ILE A 563 8.70 -31.18 -36.98
C ILE A 563 7.41 -30.37 -37.17
N ASP A 564 6.82 -30.38 -38.37
CA ASP A 564 5.56 -29.68 -38.65
C ASP A 564 4.42 -30.21 -37.78
N ALA A 565 4.35 -31.52 -37.53
CA ALA A 565 3.34 -32.13 -36.67
C ALA A 565 3.50 -31.73 -35.19
N ILE A 566 4.73 -31.72 -34.66
CA ILE A 566 5.02 -31.23 -33.30
C ILE A 566 4.66 -29.74 -33.19
N CYS A 567 5.08 -28.91 -34.13
CA CYS A 567 4.84 -27.47 -34.05
C CYS A 567 3.33 -27.15 -34.19
N LEU A 568 2.64 -27.71 -35.18
CA LEU A 568 1.24 -27.34 -35.51
C LEU A 568 0.18 -28.13 -34.76
N TYR A 569 0.39 -29.43 -34.49
CA TYR A 569 -0.63 -30.29 -33.87
C TYR A 569 -0.40 -30.54 -32.38
N VAL A 570 0.85 -30.54 -31.90
CA VAL A 570 1.13 -30.65 -30.46
C VAL A 570 1.16 -29.26 -29.83
N ILE A 571 2.05 -28.37 -30.28
CA ILE A 571 2.31 -27.10 -29.59
C ILE A 571 1.24 -26.04 -29.90
N GLU A 572 1.02 -25.69 -31.17
CA GLU A 572 0.01 -24.68 -31.53
C GLU A 572 -1.39 -25.10 -31.08
N ARG A 573 -1.77 -26.36 -31.24
CA ARG A 573 -3.10 -26.85 -30.82
C ARG A 573 -3.19 -27.10 -29.32
N GLY A 574 -2.14 -27.65 -28.71
CA GLY A 574 -2.09 -28.04 -27.31
C GLY A 574 -1.94 -26.87 -26.36
N LEU A 575 -1.18 -25.84 -26.72
CA LEU A 575 -0.92 -24.69 -25.84
C LEU A 575 -1.73 -23.45 -26.26
N PHE A 576 -1.58 -22.98 -27.50
CA PHE A 576 -2.05 -21.64 -27.90
C PHE A 576 -3.50 -21.59 -28.41
N ARG A 577 -3.84 -22.48 -29.35
CA ARG A 577 -5.17 -22.53 -29.96
C ARG A 577 -6.21 -22.95 -28.92
N ASN A 578 -7.31 -22.21 -28.85
CA ASN A 578 -8.33 -22.38 -27.83
C ASN A 578 -7.80 -22.27 -26.38
N CYS A 579 -6.65 -21.61 -26.13
CA CYS A 579 -6.17 -21.37 -24.78
C CYS A 579 -7.18 -20.53 -23.99
N TYR A 580 -7.78 -19.50 -24.62
CA TYR A 580 -8.81 -18.65 -24.02
C TYR A 580 -9.98 -19.44 -23.44
N SER A 581 -10.60 -20.32 -24.24
CA SER A 581 -11.77 -21.09 -23.80
C SER A 581 -11.43 -22.23 -22.86
N ARG A 582 -10.24 -22.85 -22.97
CA ARG A 582 -9.77 -23.86 -22.02
C ARG A 582 -9.38 -23.26 -20.68
N GLY A 583 -8.72 -22.10 -20.67
CA GLY A 583 -8.35 -21.38 -19.44
C GLY A 583 -9.57 -20.86 -18.69
N ILE A 584 -10.53 -20.23 -19.37
CA ILE A 584 -11.80 -19.83 -18.72
C ILE A 584 -12.47 -21.05 -18.09
N LYS A 585 -12.62 -22.15 -18.84
CA LYS A 585 -13.22 -23.37 -18.30
C LYS A 585 -12.44 -23.96 -17.11
N TRP A 586 -11.11 -23.90 -17.15
CA TRP A 586 -10.24 -24.34 -16.05
C TRP A 586 -10.51 -23.56 -14.76
N PHE A 587 -10.77 -22.25 -14.84
CA PHE A 587 -11.20 -21.46 -13.69
C PHE A 587 -12.67 -21.67 -13.29
N GLU A 588 -13.58 -21.92 -14.25
CA GLU A 588 -15.00 -22.21 -13.97
C GLU A 588 -15.20 -23.56 -13.27
N ASP A 589 -14.35 -24.55 -13.57
CA ASP A 589 -14.40 -25.90 -13.00
C ASP A 589 -13.75 -25.98 -11.59
N ASP A 590 -13.21 -24.90 -11.00
CA ASP A 590 -12.57 -24.90 -9.66
C ASP A 590 -13.59 -24.67 -8.49
N PRO A 591 -13.92 -25.70 -7.69
CA PRO A 591 -14.83 -25.56 -6.56
C PRO A 591 -14.22 -24.82 -5.35
N LEU A 592 -12.90 -24.58 -5.32
CA LEU A 592 -12.18 -23.94 -4.22
C LEU A 592 -11.89 -22.45 -4.47
N ALA A 593 -12.25 -21.92 -5.64
CA ALA A 593 -12.01 -20.54 -6.07
C ALA A 593 -12.42 -19.47 -5.04
N LEU A 594 -13.54 -19.68 -4.33
CA LEU A 594 -14.02 -18.78 -3.27
C LEU A 594 -13.32 -18.97 -1.91
N SER A 595 -12.78 -20.16 -1.63
CA SER A 595 -12.12 -20.48 -0.36
C SER A 595 -10.66 -20.02 -0.33
N GLN A 596 -10.03 -19.94 -1.51
CA GLN A 596 -8.70 -19.37 -1.70
C GLN A 596 -8.72 -17.84 -1.86
N PHE A 597 -9.92 -17.24 -1.99
CA PHE A 597 -10.11 -15.80 -1.97
C PHE A 597 -9.95 -15.25 -0.54
N GLN A 598 -8.73 -14.84 -0.19
CA GLN A 598 -8.43 -14.16 1.08
C GLN A 598 -7.95 -12.74 0.82
N GLU A 599 -8.75 -11.76 1.26
CA GLU A 599 -8.32 -10.36 1.30
C GLU A 599 -7.22 -10.19 2.38
N PRO A 600 -6.10 -9.50 2.08
CA PRO A 600 -5.10 -9.16 3.08
C PRO A 600 -5.74 -8.46 4.28
N GLN A 601 -5.35 -8.88 5.49
CA GLN A 601 -5.95 -8.37 6.73
C GLN A 601 -5.88 -6.83 6.82
N GLU A 602 -4.76 -6.24 6.38
CA GLU A 602 -4.61 -4.79 6.29
C GLU A 602 -5.67 -4.15 5.38
N SER A 603 -5.87 -4.64 4.16
CA SER A 603 -6.88 -4.12 3.22
C SER A 603 -8.30 -4.21 3.79
N SER A 604 -8.61 -5.30 4.50
CA SER A 604 -9.90 -5.48 5.20
C SER A 604 -10.09 -4.44 6.32
N GLU A 605 -9.07 -4.24 7.17
CA GLU A 605 -9.11 -3.22 8.22
C GLU A 605 -9.24 -1.80 7.65
N TRP A 606 -8.54 -1.48 6.57
CA TRP A 606 -8.66 -0.18 5.89
C TRP A 606 -10.06 0.00 5.27
N ARG A 607 -10.67 -1.05 4.68
CA ARG A 607 -12.06 -0.99 4.19
C ARG A 607 -13.08 -0.71 5.29
N GLU A 608 -12.88 -1.18 6.51
CA GLU A 608 -13.79 -0.90 7.63
C GLU A 608 -13.57 0.52 8.20
N LYS A 609 -12.30 0.94 8.32
CA LYS A 609 -11.93 2.25 8.89
C LYS A 609 -12.22 3.43 7.96
N LEU A 610 -11.87 3.34 6.67
CA LEU A 610 -11.96 4.47 5.72
C LEU A 610 -13.39 5.05 5.57
N PRO A 611 -14.48 4.25 5.43
CA PRO A 611 -15.84 4.80 5.32
C PRO A 611 -16.28 5.54 6.58
N ILE A 612 -15.84 5.09 7.76
CA ILE A 612 -16.12 5.76 9.05
C ILE A 612 -15.40 7.11 9.09
N GLU A 613 -14.13 7.18 8.70
CA GLU A 613 -13.40 8.45 8.58
C GLU A 613 -14.04 9.38 7.56
N ILE A 614 -14.27 8.92 6.33
CA ILE A 614 -14.90 9.71 5.26
C ILE A 614 -16.26 10.27 5.71
N LYS A 615 -17.05 9.50 6.49
CA LYS A 615 -18.29 9.99 7.08
C LYS A 615 -18.03 11.14 8.08
N ARG A 616 -17.10 10.97 9.03
CA ARG A 616 -16.72 12.06 9.96
C ARG A 616 -16.30 13.32 9.20
N PHE A 617 -15.49 13.19 8.15
CA PHE A 617 -15.06 14.30 7.28
C PHE A 617 -16.25 14.99 6.59
N LYS A 618 -17.23 14.21 6.09
CA LYS A 618 -18.49 14.75 5.50
C LYS A 618 -19.31 15.51 6.54
N ASP A 619 -19.46 14.96 7.74
CA ASP A 619 -20.19 15.59 8.85
C ASP A 619 -19.51 16.92 9.29
N ALA A 620 -18.17 16.94 9.38
CA ALA A 620 -17.40 18.15 9.68
C ALA A 620 -17.53 19.25 8.60
N ILE A 621 -17.53 18.87 7.32
CA ILE A 621 -17.75 19.82 6.21
C ILE A 621 -19.19 20.37 6.26
N ALA A 622 -20.19 19.55 6.62
CA ALA A 622 -21.57 19.99 6.78
C ALA A 622 -21.72 21.03 7.91
N ILE A 623 -21.09 20.79 9.07
CA ILE A 623 -21.04 21.74 10.20
C ILE A 623 -20.46 23.10 9.76
N LEU A 624 -19.34 23.10 9.03
CA LEU A 624 -18.77 24.35 8.51
C LEU A 624 -19.71 25.07 7.52
N GLY A 625 -20.44 24.31 6.72
CA GLY A 625 -21.35 24.82 5.68
C GLY A 625 -22.69 25.39 6.18
N GLN A 626 -23.10 25.13 7.42
CA GLN A 626 -24.32 25.71 7.99
C GLN A 626 -24.24 27.25 8.06
N PRO A 627 -25.32 28.00 7.77
CA PRO A 627 -25.32 29.44 7.94
C PRO A 627 -25.09 29.83 9.41
N THR A 628 -24.29 30.86 9.64
CA THR A 628 -24.11 31.45 10.97
C THR A 628 -25.28 32.38 11.25
N HIS A 629 -26.18 31.96 12.13
CA HIS A 629 -27.29 32.76 12.64
C HIS A 629 -26.87 33.64 13.83
#